data_AF-A0A2W7NPP3-F1
#
_entry.id   AF-A0A2W7NPP3-F1
#
_cell.length_a   1.000
_cell.length_b   1.000
_cell.length_c   1.000
_cell.angle_alpha   90.00
_cell.angle_beta   90.00
_cell.angle_gamma   90.00
#
_symmetry.space_group_name_H-M   'P 1'
#
loop_
_entity.id
_entity.type
_entity.pdbx_description
1 polymer ?
#
loop_
_entity_poly.entity_id
_entity_poly.type
_entity_poly.pdbx_seq_one_letter_code
_entity_poly.pdbx_strand_id
1 'polypeptide(L)'
;MIQTNFAEIIDKGECLSTLHLNASISWPDQNLKRLANREEWSKYDFYPSNGLVGEIIHVINSTIYILKINNKYFVPMSKDGIRFISESVFKSKKDLSNNSGMDNRQKKINSDYDNFMKSMNQKPIYKEHFKIDLGKNFSKMFNTPNKSVTVNDILNEAAMYSCDICLNFKEKSGGILSNDWIEHLTLQTCDAVQDLIKEITHEHKLKVLNVVKELLNNGTAQIKVKQYYNYQ
;
A
#
# COMPACT_ATOMS: atom_id res chain seq x y z
N MET A 1 27.17 18.01 -18.93
CA MET A 1 27.40 16.58 -18.56
C MET A 1 26.89 15.73 -19.70
N ILE A 2 27.70 14.83 -20.24
CA ILE A 2 27.25 13.90 -21.28
C ILE A 2 26.21 12.99 -20.64
N GLN A 3 24.95 13.12 -21.05
CA GLN A 3 23.86 12.27 -20.62
C GLN A 3 24.09 10.89 -21.25
N THR A 4 24.80 10.02 -20.54
CA THR A 4 25.01 8.64 -21.00
C THR A 4 23.67 7.92 -21.01
N ASN A 5 23.19 7.61 -22.21
CA ASN A 5 21.90 6.94 -22.44
C ASN A 5 21.98 5.41 -22.32
N PHE A 6 23.11 4.85 -21.89
CA PHE A 6 23.33 3.40 -21.85
C PHE A 6 23.86 2.97 -20.49
N ALA A 7 23.41 1.81 -20.03
CA ALA A 7 23.83 1.22 -18.76
C ALA A 7 24.01 -0.30 -18.87
N GLU A 8 24.91 -0.82 -18.04
CA GLU A 8 25.11 -2.25 -17.77
C GLU A 8 24.57 -2.57 -16.37
N ILE A 9 23.84 -3.68 -16.23
CA ILE A 9 23.42 -4.20 -14.93
C ILE A 9 24.63 -4.80 -14.23
N ILE A 10 25.02 -4.23 -13.09
CA ILE A 10 26.13 -4.73 -12.26
C ILE A 10 25.63 -5.49 -11.04
N ASP A 11 24.40 -5.20 -10.58
CA ASP A 11 23.71 -5.98 -9.54
C ASP A 11 22.24 -6.15 -9.89
N LYS A 12 21.85 -7.37 -10.26
CA LYS A 12 20.47 -7.76 -10.54
C LYS A 12 19.57 -7.75 -9.30
N GLY A 13 20.13 -7.78 -8.09
CA GLY A 13 19.38 -7.69 -6.83
C GLY A 13 18.69 -6.32 -6.67
N GLU A 14 19.24 -5.29 -7.30
CA GLU A 14 18.72 -3.93 -7.34
C GLU A 14 17.59 -3.73 -8.38
N CYS A 15 17.09 -4.82 -8.97
CA CYS A 15 15.96 -4.79 -9.89
C CYS A 15 14.63 -4.63 -9.15
N LEU A 16 13.91 -3.55 -9.46
CA LEU A 16 12.63 -3.20 -8.85
C LEU A 16 11.46 -3.89 -9.57
N SER A 17 11.48 -5.22 -9.61
CA SER A 17 10.64 -6.04 -10.48
C SER A 17 9.11 -5.95 -10.26
N THR A 18 8.68 -5.41 -9.12
CA THR A 18 7.27 -5.16 -8.74
C THR A 18 6.93 -3.68 -8.57
N LEU A 19 7.79 -2.76 -9.03
CA LEU A 19 7.62 -1.31 -8.87
C LEU A 19 6.26 -0.80 -9.35
N HIS A 20 5.69 -1.44 -10.38
CA HIS A 20 4.39 -1.09 -10.96
C HIS A 20 3.22 -1.19 -9.96
N LEU A 21 3.34 -1.98 -8.89
CA LEU A 21 2.34 -2.11 -7.83
C LEU A 21 2.32 -0.93 -6.86
N ASN A 22 3.37 -0.11 -6.83
CA ASN A 22 3.44 1.04 -5.94
C ASN A 22 2.60 2.19 -6.50
N ALA A 23 1.47 2.48 -5.84
CA ALA A 23 0.54 3.54 -6.24
C ALA A 23 1.13 4.96 -6.07
N SER A 24 2.15 5.14 -5.24
CA SER A 24 2.80 6.43 -4.99
C SER A 24 3.82 6.80 -6.08
N ILE A 25 4.17 5.88 -6.97
CA ILE A 25 5.10 6.15 -8.07
C ILE A 25 4.34 6.72 -9.28
N SER A 26 4.71 7.93 -9.68
CA SER A 26 4.23 8.54 -10.92
C SER A 26 5.03 7.98 -12.10
N TRP A 27 4.39 7.14 -12.91
CA TRP A 27 4.98 6.58 -14.11
C TRP A 27 4.85 7.55 -15.30
N PRO A 28 5.86 7.64 -16.18
CA PRO A 28 5.82 8.52 -17.33
C PRO A 28 4.76 8.12 -18.37
N ASP A 29 4.44 6.84 -18.43
CA ASP A 29 3.48 6.26 -19.38
C ASP A 29 2.88 4.96 -18.81
N GLN A 30 1.58 4.75 -19.07
CA GLN A 30 0.85 3.57 -18.59
C GLN A 30 1.28 2.29 -19.31
N ASN A 31 1.67 2.36 -20.59
CA ASN A 31 2.21 1.17 -21.26
C ASN A 31 3.56 0.78 -20.65
N LEU A 32 4.43 1.75 -20.34
CA LEU A 32 5.68 1.48 -19.66
C LEU A 32 5.46 0.83 -18.29
N LYS A 33 4.52 1.35 -17.50
CA LYS A 33 4.11 0.75 -16.21
C LYS A 33 3.66 -0.71 -16.37
N ARG A 34 2.85 -1.00 -17.40
CA ARG A 34 2.34 -2.34 -17.70
C ARG A 34 3.42 -3.31 -18.15
N LEU A 35 4.48 -2.84 -18.80
CA LEU A 35 5.53 -3.69 -19.39
C LEU A 35 6.77 -3.87 -18.48
N ALA A 36 6.99 -2.94 -17.54
CA ALA A 36 8.17 -2.92 -16.70
C ALA A 36 8.01 -3.75 -15.41
N ASN A 37 7.68 -5.03 -15.54
CA ASN A 37 7.48 -5.93 -14.40
C ASN A 37 7.79 -7.40 -14.72
N ARG A 38 8.09 -8.16 -13.66
CA ARG A 38 8.42 -9.59 -13.75
C ARG A 38 7.32 -10.46 -14.34
N GLU A 39 6.05 -10.12 -14.13
CA GLU A 39 4.92 -10.88 -14.68
C GLU A 39 4.94 -10.83 -16.21
N GLU A 40 5.19 -9.65 -16.79
CA GLU A 40 5.35 -9.48 -18.24
C GLU A 40 6.62 -10.17 -18.75
N TRP A 41 7.74 -10.05 -18.03
CA TRP A 41 9.00 -10.68 -18.43
C TRP A 41 8.92 -12.21 -18.46
N SER A 42 8.21 -12.80 -17.50
CA SER A 42 8.05 -14.25 -17.37
C SER A 42 7.37 -14.90 -18.58
N LYS A 43 6.52 -14.16 -19.30
CA LYS A 43 5.87 -14.62 -20.54
C LYS A 43 6.86 -14.95 -21.65
N TYR A 44 8.10 -14.47 -21.53
CA TYR A 44 9.16 -14.63 -22.52
C TYR A 44 10.42 -15.27 -21.95
N ASP A 45 10.31 -15.91 -20.78
CA ASP A 45 11.42 -16.52 -20.04
C ASP A 45 12.61 -15.56 -19.84
N PHE A 46 12.28 -14.29 -19.60
CA PHE A 46 13.26 -13.25 -19.34
C PHE A 46 13.32 -12.90 -17.85
N TYR A 47 14.53 -12.72 -17.34
CA TYR A 47 14.76 -12.02 -16.09
C TYR A 47 16.09 -11.26 -16.17
N PRO A 48 16.20 -10.04 -15.61
CA PRO A 48 17.43 -9.28 -15.64
C PRO A 48 18.61 -10.00 -14.95
N SER A 49 19.78 -10.00 -15.59
CA SER A 49 21.01 -10.58 -15.07
C SER A 49 22.18 -9.60 -15.17
N ASN A 50 23.19 -9.80 -14.32
CA ASN A 50 24.43 -9.03 -14.39
C ASN A 50 25.07 -9.17 -15.77
N GLY A 51 25.63 -8.07 -16.28
CA GLY A 51 26.26 -8.00 -17.59
C GLY A 51 25.31 -7.63 -18.74
N LEU A 52 23.98 -7.68 -18.53
CA LEU A 52 23.04 -7.18 -19.55
C LEU A 52 23.18 -5.67 -19.71
N VAL A 53 23.07 -5.22 -20.95
CA VAL A 53 23.14 -3.81 -21.30
C VAL A 53 21.81 -3.32 -21.87
N GLY A 54 21.48 -2.07 -21.61
CA GLY A 54 20.23 -1.46 -22.06
C GLY A 54 20.34 0.05 -22.26
N GLU A 55 19.39 0.57 -23.03
CA GLU A 55 19.19 2.02 -23.21
C GLU A 55 18.38 2.57 -22.03
N ILE A 56 18.85 3.63 -21.38
CA ILE A 56 18.08 4.35 -20.38
C ILE A 56 17.05 5.20 -21.12
N ILE A 57 15.79 4.79 -21.08
CA ILE A 57 14.70 5.49 -21.76
C ILE A 57 13.98 6.48 -20.85
N HIS A 58 14.09 6.31 -19.53
CA HIS A 58 13.46 7.19 -18.55
C HIS A 58 14.13 7.09 -17.18
N VAL A 59 14.00 8.14 -16.37
CA VAL A 59 14.44 8.16 -14.97
C VAL A 59 13.29 8.66 -14.09
N ILE A 60 12.78 7.80 -13.21
CA ILE A 60 11.71 8.12 -12.26
C ILE A 60 12.35 8.65 -10.97
N ASN A 61 11.84 9.78 -10.46
CA ASN A 61 12.25 10.40 -9.19
C ASN A 61 13.78 10.55 -9.05
N SER A 62 14.50 10.77 -10.16
CA SER A 62 15.96 10.92 -10.22
C SER A 62 16.79 9.74 -9.67
N THR A 63 16.16 8.62 -9.33
CA THR A 63 16.78 7.50 -8.59
C THR A 63 16.55 6.14 -9.21
N ILE A 64 15.47 6.00 -10.00
CA ILE A 64 15.09 4.75 -10.66
C ILE A 64 15.28 4.91 -12.16
N TYR A 65 16.07 4.04 -12.76
CA TYR A 65 16.40 4.05 -14.19
C TYR A 65 15.62 2.96 -14.89
N ILE A 66 14.91 3.31 -15.96
CA ILE A 66 14.20 2.34 -16.80
C ILE A 66 15.08 1.99 -17.99
N LEU A 67 15.62 0.77 -17.99
CA LEU A 67 16.46 0.25 -19.05
C LEU A 67 15.60 -0.48 -20.08
N LYS A 68 15.76 -0.17 -21.36
CA LYS A 68 15.24 -0.93 -22.48
C LYS A 68 16.31 -1.91 -22.96
N ILE A 69 16.06 -3.19 -22.74
CA ILE A 69 16.97 -4.30 -23.08
C ILE A 69 16.38 -5.09 -24.25
N ASN A 70 17.24 -5.43 -25.23
CA ASN A 70 16.87 -6.20 -26.43
C ASN A 70 15.67 -5.64 -27.19
N ASN A 71 15.51 -4.31 -27.18
CA ASN A 71 14.38 -3.60 -27.78
C ASN A 71 12.97 -4.04 -27.30
N LYS A 72 12.88 -4.81 -26.22
CA LYS A 72 11.65 -5.48 -25.81
C LYS A 72 11.35 -5.37 -24.32
N TYR A 73 12.37 -5.53 -23.49
CA TYR A 73 12.19 -5.62 -22.04
C TYR A 73 12.47 -4.27 -21.39
N PHE A 74 11.56 -3.83 -20.53
CA PHE A 74 11.73 -2.60 -19.75
C PHE A 74 12.04 -2.99 -18.31
N VAL A 75 13.20 -2.59 -17.81
CA VAL A 75 13.75 -3.06 -16.54
C VAL A 75 14.02 -1.87 -15.64
N PRO A 76 13.23 -1.67 -14.58
CA PRO A 76 13.50 -0.66 -13.56
C PRO A 76 14.65 -1.12 -12.66
N MET A 77 15.68 -0.29 -12.55
CA MET A 77 16.86 -0.52 -11.71
C MET A 77 17.09 0.68 -10.80
N SER A 78 17.60 0.44 -9.59
CA SER A 78 18.19 1.51 -8.79
C SER A 78 19.50 2.02 -9.42
N LYS A 79 19.99 3.17 -8.96
CA LYS A 79 21.30 3.70 -9.34
C LYS A 79 22.45 2.74 -9.00
N ASP A 80 22.34 2.04 -7.88
CA ASP A 80 23.40 1.16 -7.36
C ASP A 80 23.46 -0.17 -8.15
N GLY A 81 22.37 -0.54 -8.82
CA GLY A 81 22.29 -1.72 -9.67
C GLY A 81 22.93 -1.57 -11.05
N ILE A 82 23.32 -0.36 -11.45
CA ILE A 82 23.75 -0.06 -12.81
C ILE A 82 25.10 0.65 -12.88
N ARG A 83 25.79 0.46 -14.01
CA ARG A 83 26.96 1.24 -14.40
C ARG A 83 26.71 1.88 -15.75
N PHE A 84 26.87 3.20 -15.85
CA PHE A 84 26.82 3.90 -17.13
C PHE A 84 27.95 3.43 -18.04
N ILE A 85 27.64 3.20 -19.30
CA ILE A 85 28.59 2.72 -20.31
C ILE A 85 28.55 3.60 -21.56
N SER A 86 29.64 3.57 -22.34
CA SER A 86 29.67 4.24 -23.65
C SER A 86 28.82 3.49 -24.69
N GLU A 87 28.45 4.18 -25.76
CA GLU A 87 27.76 3.57 -26.90
C GLU A 87 28.56 2.44 -27.54
N SER A 88 29.89 2.55 -27.59
CA SER A 88 30.77 1.50 -28.11
C SER A 88 30.69 0.20 -27.28
N VAL A 89 30.65 0.31 -25.95
CA VAL A 89 30.48 -0.84 -25.04
C VAL A 89 29.06 -1.41 -25.15
N PHE A 90 28.05 -0.55 -25.29
CA PHE A 90 26.68 -1.02 -25.54
C PHE A 90 26.59 -1.83 -26.83
N LYS A 91 27.11 -1.32 -27.95
CA LYS A 91 27.08 -1.99 -29.26
C LYS A 91 27.82 -3.33 -29.26
N SER A 92 28.89 -3.48 -28.49
CA SER A 92 29.63 -4.75 -28.41
C SER A 92 28.96 -5.80 -27.54
N LYS A 93 28.09 -5.39 -26.59
CA LYS A 93 27.44 -6.29 -25.63
C LYS A 93 25.96 -6.57 -25.89
N LYS A 94 25.26 -5.71 -26.64
CA LYS A 94 23.79 -5.78 -26.82
C LYS A 94 23.28 -7.14 -27.31
N ASP A 95 24.07 -7.84 -28.13
CA ASP A 95 23.69 -9.11 -28.75
C ASP A 95 24.18 -10.34 -27.95
N LEU A 96 24.89 -10.15 -26.83
CA LEU A 96 25.43 -11.21 -25.97
C LEU A 96 24.44 -11.66 -24.87
N SER A 97 23.19 -11.22 -24.95
CA SER A 97 22.19 -11.48 -23.91
C SER A 97 21.60 -12.89 -24.06
N ASN A 98 21.91 -13.76 -23.11
CA ASN A 98 21.21 -15.04 -22.96
C ASN A 98 19.97 -14.83 -22.07
N ASN A 99 18.79 -15.14 -22.60
CA ASN A 99 17.58 -15.27 -21.78
C ASN A 99 17.72 -16.55 -20.95
N SER A 100 17.96 -16.42 -19.65
CA SER A 100 18.12 -17.56 -18.75
C SER A 100 16.98 -17.70 -17.74
N GLY A 101 15.87 -16.99 -17.93
CA GLY A 101 14.76 -16.96 -16.98
C GLY A 101 15.18 -16.48 -15.57
N MET A 102 14.24 -16.61 -14.62
CA MET A 102 14.48 -16.28 -13.21
C MET A 102 15.11 -17.47 -12.48
N ASP A 103 16.30 -17.29 -11.90
CA ASP A 103 16.96 -18.33 -11.12
C ASP A 103 16.31 -18.58 -9.74
N ASN A 104 16.64 -19.72 -9.11
CA ASN A 104 16.04 -20.12 -7.83
C ASN A 104 16.37 -19.17 -6.67
N ARG A 105 17.56 -18.55 -6.68
CA ARG A 105 17.95 -17.56 -5.64
C ARG A 105 17.07 -16.33 -5.75
N GLN A 106 16.84 -15.85 -6.96
CA GLN A 106 16.00 -14.69 -7.23
C GLN A 106 14.52 -14.98 -6.97
N LYS A 107 14.03 -16.18 -7.31
CA LYS A 107 12.68 -16.62 -6.91
C LYS A 107 12.49 -16.52 -5.40
N LYS A 108 13.48 -16.98 -4.62
CA LYS A 108 13.45 -16.88 -3.16
C LYS A 108 13.44 -15.42 -2.68
N ILE A 109 14.36 -14.58 -3.16
CA ILE A 109 14.41 -13.15 -2.80
C ILE A 109 13.08 -12.44 -3.10
N ASN A 110 12.52 -12.69 -4.29
CA ASN A 110 11.23 -12.13 -4.70
C ASN A 110 10.09 -12.63 -3.80
N SER A 111 10.06 -13.92 -3.48
CA SER A 111 9.07 -14.48 -2.56
C SER A 111 9.22 -13.90 -1.14
N ASP A 112 10.43 -13.75 -0.64
CA ASP A 112 10.71 -13.19 0.69
C ASP A 112 10.29 -11.72 0.73
N TYR A 113 10.57 -10.94 -0.32
CA TYR A 113 10.11 -9.56 -0.47
C TYR A 113 8.59 -9.47 -0.59
N ASP A 114 7.94 -10.32 -1.39
CA ASP A 114 6.48 -10.34 -1.50
C ASP A 114 5.82 -10.71 -0.17
N ASN A 115 6.39 -11.67 0.57
CA ASN A 115 5.93 -12.04 1.90
C ASN A 115 6.16 -10.91 2.91
N PHE A 116 7.29 -10.23 2.83
CA PHE A 116 7.59 -9.06 3.64
C PHE A 116 6.63 -7.90 3.36
N MET A 117 6.39 -7.57 2.09
CA MET A 117 5.43 -6.55 1.68
C MET A 117 3.99 -6.94 2.05
N LYS A 118 3.63 -8.23 1.94
CA LYS A 118 2.37 -8.74 2.49
C LYS A 118 2.29 -8.57 3.99
N SER A 119 3.38 -8.82 4.72
CA SER A 119 3.42 -8.67 6.18
C SER A 119 3.38 -7.20 6.63
N MET A 120 4.06 -6.29 5.91
CA MET A 120 3.94 -4.84 6.12
C MET A 120 2.53 -4.32 5.82
N ASN A 121 1.85 -4.91 4.83
CA ASN A 121 0.48 -4.53 4.46
C ASN A 121 -0.59 -5.23 5.31
N GLN A 122 -0.25 -6.22 6.14
CA GLN A 122 -1.16 -6.85 7.07
C GLN A 122 -1.25 -6.02 8.35
N LYS A 123 -2.10 -5.01 8.32
CA LYS A 123 -2.52 -4.32 9.53
C LYS A 123 -3.19 -5.34 10.47
N PRO A 124 -2.91 -5.32 11.79
CA PRO A 124 -3.48 -6.29 12.72
C PRO A 124 -5.02 -6.25 12.72
N ILE A 125 -5.65 -7.40 12.94
CA ILE A 125 -7.11 -7.52 13.01
C ILE A 125 -7.55 -7.21 14.44
N TYR A 126 -8.36 -6.16 14.59
CA TYR A 126 -8.85 -5.70 15.90
C TYR A 126 -10.34 -5.98 16.13
N LYS A 127 -11.06 -6.46 15.11
CA LYS A 127 -12.52 -6.66 15.13
C LYS A 127 -13.05 -7.31 16.40
N GLU A 128 -12.48 -8.45 16.83
CA GLU A 128 -12.98 -9.17 18.01
C GLU A 128 -12.76 -8.39 19.31
N HIS A 129 -11.65 -7.65 19.42
CA HIS A 129 -11.41 -6.77 20.57
C HIS A 129 -12.45 -5.63 20.59
N PHE A 130 -12.68 -4.98 19.45
CA PHE A 130 -13.66 -3.90 19.35
C PHE A 130 -15.08 -4.38 19.64
N LYS A 131 -15.42 -5.58 19.17
CA LYS A 131 -16.73 -6.21 19.39
C LYS A 131 -17.07 -6.36 20.86
N ILE A 132 -16.10 -6.71 21.71
CA ILE A 132 -16.30 -6.84 23.16
C ILE A 132 -16.69 -5.49 23.77
N ASP A 133 -16.01 -4.41 23.40
CA ASP A 133 -16.27 -3.08 23.94
C ASP A 133 -17.57 -2.48 23.40
N LEU A 134 -17.78 -2.57 22.08
CA LEU A 134 -19.01 -2.14 21.41
C LEU A 134 -20.24 -2.89 21.94
N GLY A 135 -20.10 -4.19 22.23
CA GLY A 135 -21.16 -4.98 22.84
C GLY A 135 -21.60 -4.42 24.19
N LYS A 136 -20.66 -3.91 25.00
CA LYS A 136 -20.98 -3.24 26.27
C LYS A 136 -21.68 -1.89 26.04
N ASN A 137 -21.20 -1.09 25.10
CA ASN A 137 -21.78 0.22 24.79
C ASN A 137 -23.21 0.07 24.27
N PHE A 138 -23.44 -0.85 23.34
CA PHE A 138 -24.79 -1.15 22.84
C PHE A 138 -25.69 -1.75 23.92
N SER A 139 -25.18 -2.64 24.77
CA SER A 139 -25.97 -3.16 25.89
C SER A 139 -26.45 -2.04 26.83
N LYS A 140 -25.60 -1.04 27.12
CA LYS A 140 -26.03 0.14 27.88
C LYS A 140 -27.09 0.92 27.12
N MET A 141 -26.86 1.18 25.84
CA MET A 141 -27.74 1.97 24.97
C MET A 141 -29.14 1.37 24.83
N PHE A 142 -29.25 0.05 24.65
CA PHE A 142 -30.53 -0.66 24.54
C PHE A 142 -31.28 -0.79 25.86
N ASN A 143 -30.56 -0.74 26.99
CA ASN A 143 -31.17 -0.84 28.33
C ASN A 143 -31.55 0.53 28.92
N THR A 144 -31.29 1.65 28.22
CA THR A 144 -31.72 2.97 28.68
C THR A 144 -33.25 3.10 28.66
N PRO A 145 -33.91 3.34 29.81
CA PRO A 145 -35.37 3.44 29.86
C PRO A 145 -35.90 4.56 28.97
N ASN A 146 -37.04 4.32 28.31
CA ASN A 146 -37.76 5.30 27.47
C ASN A 146 -36.98 5.87 26.27
N LYS A 147 -35.87 5.22 25.86
CA LYS A 147 -35.12 5.60 24.65
C LYS A 147 -35.26 4.51 23.59
N SER A 148 -35.85 4.85 22.44
CA SER A 148 -35.75 3.99 21.26
C SER A 148 -34.39 4.18 20.61
N VAL A 149 -33.69 3.08 20.35
CA VAL A 149 -32.40 3.10 19.67
C VAL A 149 -32.63 2.98 18.17
N THR A 150 -32.15 3.97 17.42
CA THR A 150 -32.25 4.01 15.96
C THR A 150 -30.95 3.51 15.32
N VAL A 151 -31.00 3.20 14.02
CA VAL A 151 -29.78 2.90 13.24
C VAL A 151 -28.78 4.07 13.32
N ASN A 152 -29.26 5.31 13.31
CA ASN A 152 -28.38 6.48 13.42
C ASN A 152 -27.64 6.53 14.76
N ASP A 153 -28.26 6.10 15.86
CA ASP A 153 -27.58 6.01 17.16
C ASP A 153 -26.42 4.99 17.11
N ILE A 154 -26.65 3.86 16.43
CA ILE A 154 -25.64 2.81 16.22
C ILE A 154 -24.50 3.31 15.34
N LEU A 155 -24.81 4.02 14.25
CA LEU A 155 -23.78 4.63 13.38
C LEU A 155 -22.98 5.70 14.12
N ASN A 156 -23.63 6.48 14.97
CA ASN A 156 -22.96 7.52 15.75
C ASN A 156 -22.03 6.91 16.80
N GLU A 157 -22.44 5.87 17.52
CA GLU A 157 -21.57 5.11 18.42
C GLU A 157 -20.36 4.52 17.65
N ALA A 158 -20.60 3.91 16.48
CA ALA A 158 -19.53 3.37 15.65
C ALA A 158 -18.52 4.45 15.22
N ALA A 159 -18.99 5.65 14.87
CA ALA A 159 -18.14 6.78 14.51
C ALA A 159 -17.35 7.31 15.71
N MET A 160 -17.99 7.48 16.88
CA MET A 160 -17.32 7.97 18.09
C MET A 160 -16.28 6.98 18.60
N TYR A 161 -16.61 5.69 18.63
CA TYR A 161 -15.66 4.64 18.99
C TYR A 161 -14.47 4.59 18.02
N SER A 162 -14.73 4.67 16.71
CA SER A 162 -13.66 4.71 15.70
C SER A 162 -12.75 5.93 15.85
N CYS A 163 -13.33 7.10 16.11
CA CYS A 163 -12.56 8.32 16.41
C CYS A 163 -11.69 8.15 17.66
N ASP A 164 -12.22 7.58 18.74
CA ASP A 164 -11.47 7.36 19.98
C ASP A 164 -10.28 6.41 19.77
N ILE A 165 -10.51 5.28 19.09
CA ILE A 165 -9.44 4.34 18.71
C ILE A 165 -8.40 5.03 17.83
N CYS A 166 -8.81 5.77 16.80
CA CYS A 166 -7.88 6.48 15.93
C CYS A 166 -7.05 7.51 16.71
N LEU A 167 -7.65 8.26 17.64
CA LEU A 167 -6.93 9.21 18.49
C LEU A 167 -5.92 8.50 19.39
N ASN A 168 -6.30 7.37 20.00
CA ASN A 168 -5.41 6.55 20.83
C ASN A 168 -4.22 6.02 20.02
N PHE A 169 -4.47 5.51 18.82
CA PHE A 169 -3.40 5.06 17.90
C PHE A 169 -2.50 6.21 17.48
N LYS A 170 -3.08 7.37 17.15
CA LYS A 170 -2.34 8.59 16.80
C LYS A 170 -1.45 9.06 17.95
N GLU A 171 -1.92 8.99 19.19
CA GLU A 171 -1.12 9.33 20.38
C GLU A 171 0.06 8.36 20.55
N LYS A 172 -0.21 7.06 20.48
CA LYS A 172 0.82 6.01 20.60
C LYS A 172 1.84 6.01 19.47
N SER A 173 1.48 6.50 18.29
CA SER A 173 2.36 6.60 17.13
C SER A 173 3.16 7.91 17.04
N GLY A 174 3.11 8.77 18.07
CA GLY A 174 3.85 10.04 18.08
C GLY A 174 3.15 11.16 17.29
N GLY A 175 1.84 11.08 17.11
CA GLY A 175 1.00 12.16 16.56
C GLY A 175 0.62 11.98 15.09
N ILE A 176 1.05 10.90 14.42
CA ILE A 176 0.81 10.67 12.99
C ILE A 176 -0.03 9.42 12.79
N LEU A 177 -1.15 9.55 12.08
CA LEU A 177 -1.97 8.42 11.64
C LEU A 177 -2.34 8.62 10.18
N SER A 178 -2.00 7.66 9.32
CA SER A 178 -2.31 7.76 7.88
C SER A 178 -3.79 7.46 7.60
N ASN A 179 -4.30 7.97 6.47
CA ASN A 179 -5.67 7.68 6.02
C ASN A 179 -5.93 6.18 5.88
N ASP A 180 -4.91 5.41 5.50
CA ASP A 180 -4.97 3.97 5.34
C ASP A 180 -5.19 3.25 6.68
N TRP A 181 -4.63 3.79 7.77
CA TRP A 181 -4.87 3.30 9.14
C TRP A 181 -6.22 3.74 9.69
N ILE A 182 -6.65 4.98 9.40
CA ILE A 182 -7.99 5.46 9.75
C ILE A 182 -9.06 4.56 9.11
N GLU A 183 -8.89 4.26 7.82
CA GLU A 183 -9.80 3.38 7.08
C GLU A 183 -9.82 1.97 7.65
N HIS A 184 -8.64 1.38 7.89
CA HIS A 184 -8.54 0.05 8.48
C HIS A 184 -9.23 -0.06 9.84
N LEU A 185 -8.91 0.85 10.77
CA LEU A 185 -9.49 0.82 12.11
C LEU A 185 -11.00 1.04 12.07
N THR A 186 -11.47 1.98 11.25
CA THR A 186 -12.91 2.27 11.13
C THR A 186 -13.68 1.12 10.52
N LEU A 187 -13.15 0.47 9.47
CA LEU A 187 -13.80 -0.68 8.85
C LEU A 187 -13.85 -1.89 9.81
N GLN A 188 -12.78 -2.13 10.58
CA GLN A 188 -12.76 -3.15 11.63
C GLN A 188 -13.82 -2.88 12.73
N THR A 189 -14.00 -1.61 13.13
CA THR A 189 -15.10 -1.21 14.02
C THR A 189 -16.45 -1.52 13.38
N CYS A 190 -16.68 -1.11 12.13
CA CYS A 190 -17.95 -1.34 11.44
C CYS A 190 -18.25 -2.83 11.22
N ASP A 191 -17.23 -3.65 10.99
CA ASP A 191 -17.38 -5.11 10.91
C ASP A 191 -17.79 -5.70 12.27
N ALA A 192 -17.21 -5.21 13.37
CA ALA A 192 -17.59 -5.60 14.71
C ALA A 192 -19.04 -5.20 15.03
N VAL A 193 -19.47 -4.00 14.63
CA VAL A 193 -20.86 -3.57 14.76
C VAL A 193 -21.78 -4.44 13.91
N GLN A 194 -21.42 -4.75 12.67
CA GLN A 194 -22.24 -5.60 11.79
C GLN A 194 -22.38 -7.04 12.34
N ASP A 195 -21.38 -7.52 13.08
CA ASP A 195 -21.47 -8.82 13.76
C ASP A 195 -22.52 -8.81 14.88
N LEU A 196 -22.70 -7.67 15.56
CA LEU A 196 -23.65 -7.47 16.65
C LEU A 196 -25.05 -7.06 16.16
N ILE A 197 -25.12 -6.26 15.10
CA ILE A 197 -26.33 -5.65 14.54
C ILE A 197 -26.35 -5.92 13.03
N LYS A 198 -27.18 -6.86 12.59
CA LYS A 198 -27.15 -7.39 11.21
C LYS A 198 -27.72 -6.42 10.17
N GLU A 199 -28.44 -5.40 10.62
CA GLU A 199 -29.04 -4.32 9.82
C GLU A 199 -28.00 -3.34 9.26
N ILE A 200 -26.75 -3.41 9.72
CA ILE A 200 -25.66 -2.58 9.20
C ILE A 200 -25.20 -3.10 7.83
N THR A 201 -25.33 -2.24 6.82
CA THR A 201 -24.98 -2.53 5.42
C THR A 201 -23.62 -1.93 5.07
N HIS A 202 -23.10 -2.23 3.88
CA HIS A 202 -21.87 -1.60 3.39
C HIS A 202 -21.99 -0.07 3.28
N GLU A 203 -23.14 0.44 2.85
CA GLU A 203 -23.39 1.89 2.75
C GLU A 203 -23.29 2.58 4.12
N HIS A 204 -23.79 1.92 5.17
CA HIS A 204 -23.65 2.40 6.55
C HIS A 204 -22.17 2.49 6.98
N LYS A 205 -21.34 1.52 6.60
CA LYS A 205 -19.89 1.56 6.90
C LYS A 205 -19.20 2.74 6.21
N LEU A 206 -19.55 3.02 4.95
CA LEU A 206 -19.02 4.17 4.21
C LEU A 206 -19.44 5.50 4.84
N LYS A 207 -20.69 5.61 5.33
CA LYS A 207 -21.15 6.80 6.07
C LYS A 207 -20.32 7.03 7.32
N VAL A 208 -20.11 5.99 8.14
CA VAL A 208 -19.28 6.07 9.35
C VAL A 208 -17.85 6.47 8.99
N LEU A 209 -17.24 5.86 7.97
CA LEU A 209 -15.90 6.18 7.52
C LEU A 209 -15.75 7.65 7.10
N ASN A 210 -16.72 8.19 6.36
CA ASN A 210 -16.70 9.59 5.94
C ASN A 210 -16.79 10.55 7.14
N VAL A 211 -17.68 10.27 8.10
CA VAL A 211 -17.80 11.06 9.33
C VAL A 211 -16.50 11.03 10.14
N VAL A 212 -15.89 9.85 10.30
CA VAL A 212 -14.62 9.71 11.03
C VAL A 212 -13.50 10.50 10.35
N LYS A 213 -13.36 10.36 9.02
CA LYS A 213 -12.37 11.12 8.23
C LYS A 213 -12.60 12.63 8.39
N GLU A 214 -13.83 13.10 8.31
CA GLU A 214 -14.17 14.52 8.49
C GLU A 214 -13.79 15.02 9.89
N LEU A 215 -14.19 14.32 10.95
CA LEU A 215 -13.93 14.72 12.34
C LEU A 215 -12.44 14.74 12.68
N LEU A 216 -11.67 13.77 12.17
CA LEU A 216 -10.22 13.71 12.38
C LEU A 216 -9.49 14.79 11.58
N ASN A 217 -9.89 15.05 10.34
CA ASN A 217 -9.28 16.07 9.49
C ASN A 217 -9.57 17.49 9.98
N ASN A 218 -10.78 17.73 10.48
CA ASN A 218 -11.18 19.03 11.03
C ASN A 218 -10.65 19.27 12.46
N GLY A 219 -9.96 18.30 13.06
CA GLY A 219 -9.39 18.40 14.41
C GLY A 219 -10.43 18.42 15.53
N THR A 220 -11.71 18.16 15.24
CA THR A 220 -12.81 18.23 16.21
C THR A 220 -13.12 16.89 16.88
N ALA A 221 -12.55 15.79 16.38
CA ALA A 221 -12.79 14.43 16.88
C ALA A 221 -12.64 14.32 18.40
N GLN A 222 -11.56 14.86 18.99
CA GLN A 222 -11.30 14.71 20.42
C GLN A 222 -12.37 15.39 21.29
N ILE A 223 -12.88 16.55 20.84
CA ILE A 223 -13.95 17.27 21.54
C ILE A 223 -15.27 16.50 21.40
N LYS A 224 -15.58 16.02 20.20
CA LYS A 224 -16.82 15.28 19.91
C LYS A 224 -16.89 13.96 20.67
N VAL A 225 -15.80 13.19 20.70
CA VAL A 225 -15.70 11.94 21.48
C VAL A 225 -15.92 12.20 22.97
N LYS A 226 -15.25 13.20 23.54
CA LYS A 226 -15.43 13.58 24.96
C LYS A 226 -16.87 14.01 25.26
N GLN A 227 -17.46 14.84 24.40
CA GLN A 227 -18.86 15.23 24.56
C GLN A 227 -19.76 14.00 24.53
N TYR A 228 -19.58 13.11 23.56
CA TYR A 228 -20.44 11.94 23.41
C TYR A 228 -20.42 11.02 24.63
N TYR A 229 -19.24 10.62 25.12
CA TYR A 229 -19.14 9.66 26.23
C TYR A 229 -19.40 10.28 27.61
N ASN A 230 -19.32 11.60 27.76
CA ASN A 230 -19.65 12.26 29.03
C ASN A 230 -21.17 12.46 29.24
N TYR A 231 -21.99 12.31 28.19
CA TYR A 231 -23.45 12.48 28.25
C TYR A 231 -24.24 11.16 28.02
N GLN A 232 -23.56 10.01 28.04
CA GLN A 232 -24.18 8.67 28.06
C GLN A 232 -24.38 8.18 29.51
#